data_AF-A0A8H3E851-F1
#
_entry.id   AF-A0A8H3E851-F1
#
_cell.length_a   1.000
_cell.length_b   1.000
_cell.length_c   1.000
_cell.angle_alpha   90.00
_cell.angle_beta   90.00
_cell.angle_gamma   90.00
#
_symmetry.space_group_name_H-M   'P 1'
#
loop_
_entity.id
_entity.type
_entity.pdbx_description
1 polymer ?
#
loop_
_entity_poly.entity_id
_entity_poly.type
_entity_poly.pdbx_seq_one_letter_code
_entity_poly.pdbx_strand_id
1 'polypeptide(L)'
;MLRLSYAQPVTKKGARAAAAAAAATTEAAATEEVKKSKHVLRTLEQRKKNAKIDTLIESQFAAGRLYAVISSRPGQSGRADGYILEGRELEFYLRKLRTGKQKHAQ
;
A
#
# COMPACT_ATOMS: atom_id res chain seq x y z
N MET A 1 2.79 4.10 -5.33
CA MET A 1 1.81 4.32 -6.43
C MET A 1 0.45 4.84 -5.93
N LEU A 2 -0.20 4.20 -4.93
CA LEU A 2 -1.50 4.67 -4.42
C LEU A 2 -1.49 6.10 -3.85
N ARG A 3 -0.47 6.48 -3.08
CA ARG A 3 -0.36 7.83 -2.50
C ARG A 3 -0.36 8.93 -3.57
N LEU A 4 0.30 8.70 -4.71
CA LEU A 4 0.39 9.68 -5.80
C LEU A 4 -0.90 9.74 -6.63
N SER A 5 -1.57 8.61 -6.82
CA SER A 5 -2.81 8.52 -7.60
C SER A 5 -4.03 9.08 -6.87
N TYR A 6 -4.16 8.75 -5.58
CA TYR A 6 -5.30 9.13 -4.74
C TYR A 6 -5.05 10.37 -3.87
N ALA A 7 -3.80 10.86 -3.82
CA ALA A 7 -3.36 11.97 -2.97
C ALA A 7 -3.76 11.79 -1.48
N GLN A 8 -3.86 10.54 -1.04
CA GLN A 8 -4.22 10.16 0.33
C GLN A 8 -3.10 9.28 0.93
N PRO A 9 -2.79 9.46 2.22
CA PRO A 9 -1.90 8.56 2.93
C PRO A 9 -2.55 7.17 3.06
N VAL A 10 -1.82 6.13 2.65
CA VAL A 10 -2.29 4.73 2.62
C VAL A 10 -2.31 4.09 4.02
N THR A 11 -1.63 4.68 5.01
CA THR A 11 -1.59 4.18 6.40
C THR A 11 -1.98 5.28 7.38
N LYS A 12 -2.62 4.90 8.49
CA LYS A 12 -2.94 5.85 9.59
C LYS A 12 -1.69 6.51 10.16
N LYS A 13 -0.56 5.78 10.24
CA LYS A 13 0.75 6.34 10.63
C LYS A 13 1.29 7.29 9.57
N GLY A 14 1.12 6.99 8.28
CA GLY A 14 1.44 7.88 7.17
C GLY A 14 0.54 9.11 7.10
N ALA A 15 -0.70 9.02 7.59
CA ALA A 15 -1.62 10.14 7.73
C ALA A 15 -1.23 11.06 8.89
N ARG A 16 -0.86 10.48 10.04
CA ARG A 16 -0.27 11.23 11.15
C ARG A 16 1.08 11.83 10.80
N ALA A 17 1.94 11.14 10.06
CA ALA A 17 3.22 11.66 9.59
C ALA A 17 3.06 12.77 8.54
N ALA A 18 2.05 12.68 7.66
CA ALA A 18 1.72 13.77 6.74
C ALA A 18 1.13 14.99 7.46
N ALA A 19 0.30 14.77 8.49
CA ALA A 19 -0.22 15.84 9.35
C ALA A 19 0.85 16.48 10.25
N ALA A 20 1.82 15.68 10.73
CA ALA A 20 2.96 16.17 11.51
C ALA A 20 4.01 16.87 10.63
N ALA A 21 4.25 16.37 9.40
CA ALA A 21 5.12 17.03 8.42
C ALA A 21 4.54 18.38 7.95
N ALA A 22 3.22 18.50 7.87
CA ALA A 22 2.54 19.78 7.62
C ALA A 22 2.69 20.79 8.78
N ALA A 23 3.10 20.34 9.97
CA ALA A 23 3.25 21.18 11.17
C ALA A 23 4.71 21.46 11.56
N ALA A 24 5.72 20.72 11.05
CA ALA A 24 7.05 20.70 11.65
C ALA A 24 8.21 21.34 10.86
N THR A 25 8.23 21.38 9.51
CA THR A 25 9.42 21.91 8.82
C THR A 25 9.12 22.26 7.36
N THR A 26 9.28 23.54 7.05
CA THR A 26 9.79 24.04 5.77
C THR A 26 11.05 23.26 5.39
N GLU A 27 11.14 22.86 4.11
CA GLU A 27 12.30 22.25 3.43
C GLU A 27 12.41 20.71 3.49
N ALA A 28 12.67 20.14 2.30
CA ALA A 28 12.94 18.72 2.00
C ALA A 28 11.74 17.75 1.82
N ALA A 29 10.72 18.15 1.05
CA ALA A 29 10.20 17.34 -0.05
C ALA A 29 9.31 18.20 -0.94
N ALA A 30 9.69 18.35 -2.20
CA ALA A 30 8.89 18.96 -3.25
C ALA A 30 7.58 18.18 -3.48
N THR A 31 6.60 18.41 -2.62
CA THR A 31 5.21 18.50 -3.03
C THR A 31 4.80 19.89 -2.61
N GLU A 32 5.23 20.87 -3.41
CA GLU A 32 4.58 22.17 -3.37
C GLU A 32 3.08 21.95 -3.32
N GLU A 33 2.38 22.84 -2.64
CA GLU A 33 1.02 23.19 -2.97
C GLU A 33 1.00 23.74 -4.40
N VAL A 34 1.31 22.89 -5.38
CA VAL A 34 1.15 23.19 -6.79
C VAL A 34 -0.32 23.52 -6.89
N LYS A 35 -0.64 24.79 -7.19
CA LYS A 35 -2.02 25.22 -7.45
C LYS A 35 -2.59 24.27 -8.48
N LYS A 36 -3.32 23.25 -8.02
CA LYS A 36 -3.86 22.22 -8.89
C LYS A 36 -4.98 22.88 -9.68
N SER A 37 -4.97 22.70 -10.99
CA SER A 37 -6.07 23.20 -11.81
C SER A 37 -7.39 22.56 -11.34
N LYS A 38 -8.51 23.28 -11.54
CA LYS A 38 -9.85 22.78 -11.18
C LYS A 38 -10.13 21.38 -11.77
N HIS A 39 -9.54 21.10 -12.93
CA HIS A 39 -9.64 19.79 -13.57
C HIS A 39 -8.96 18.68 -12.76
N VAL A 40 -7.74 18.90 -12.29
CA VAL A 40 -7.00 17.92 -11.45
C VAL A 40 -7.72 17.68 -10.13
N LEU A 41 -8.28 18.73 -9.50
CA LEU A 41 -9.08 18.60 -8.28
C LEU A 41 -10.30 17.69 -8.50
N ARG A 42 -11.04 17.90 -9.59
CA ARG A 42 -12.18 17.06 -9.97
C ARG A 42 -11.78 15.59 -10.18
N THR A 43 -10.66 15.35 -10.85
CA THR A 43 -10.13 13.99 -11.06
C THR A 43 -9.73 13.33 -9.74
N LEU A 44 -9.13 14.07 -8.81
CA LEU A 44 -8.78 13.56 -7.48
C LEU A 44 -10.03 13.25 -6.65
N GLU A 45 -11.05 14.10 -6.68
CA GLU A 45 -12.33 13.86 -6.00
C GLU A 45 -13.05 12.61 -6.53
N GLN A 46 -13.05 12.40 -7.85
CA GLN A 46 -13.59 11.19 -8.46
C GLN A 46 -12.81 9.95 -8.02
N ARG A 47 -11.48 10.02 -7.97
CA ARG A 47 -10.62 8.90 -7.53
C ARG A 47 -10.79 8.59 -6.05
N LYS A 48 -10.97 9.60 -5.19
CA LYS A 48 -11.19 9.43 -3.74
C LYS A 48 -12.40 8.56 -3.42
N LYS A 49 -13.45 8.58 -4.24
CA LYS A 49 -14.68 7.78 -4.01
C LYS A 49 -14.41 6.26 -4.02
N ASN A 50 -13.46 5.81 -4.83
CA ASN A 50 -13.12 4.40 -4.96
C ASN A 50 -11.88 4.00 -4.14
N ALA A 51 -11.40 4.88 -3.27
CA ALA A 51 -10.17 4.68 -2.49
C ALA A 51 -10.41 3.86 -1.20
N LYS A 52 -11.28 2.85 -1.25
CA LYS A 52 -11.50 1.96 -0.12
C LYS A 52 -10.50 0.80 -0.18
N ILE A 53 -9.64 0.72 0.82
CA ILE A 53 -8.64 -0.35 0.95
C ILE A 53 -9.13 -1.33 2.02
N ASP A 54 -8.83 -2.61 1.84
CA ASP A 54 -9.13 -3.62 2.85
C ASP A 54 -8.21 -3.50 4.07
N THR A 55 -8.77 -3.71 5.26
CA THR A 55 -8.12 -3.56 6.56
C THR A 55 -6.88 -4.45 6.72
N LEU A 56 -6.91 -5.66 6.16
CA LEU A 56 -5.78 -6.58 6.20
C LEU A 56 -4.59 -6.05 5.39
N ILE A 57 -4.86 -5.43 4.25
CA ILE A 57 -3.86 -4.80 3.40
C ILE A 57 -3.32 -3.52 4.06
N GLU A 58 -4.16 -2.72 4.70
CA GLU A 58 -3.72 -1.53 5.47
C GLU A 58 -2.70 -1.90 6.56
N SER A 59 -2.92 -3.01 7.25
CA SER A 59 -1.99 -3.49 8.29
C SER A 59 -0.62 -3.86 7.72
N GLN A 60 -0.57 -4.42 6.50
CA GLN A 60 0.68 -4.75 5.82
C GLN A 60 1.40 -3.50 5.30
N PHE A 61 0.65 -2.53 4.79
CA PHE A 61 1.21 -1.22 4.44
C PHE A 61 1.83 -0.52 5.66
N ALA A 62 1.26 -0.70 6.87
CA ALA A 62 1.85 -0.18 8.10
C ALA A 62 3.15 -0.92 8.48
N ALA A 63 3.23 -2.23 8.21
CA ALA A 63 4.43 -3.03 8.43
C ALA A 63 5.54 -2.80 7.38
N GLY A 64 5.22 -2.17 6.24
CA GLY A 64 6.15 -1.92 5.13
C GLY A 64 6.54 -3.17 4.34
N ARG A 65 5.84 -4.29 4.53
CA ARG A 65 6.04 -5.55 3.82
C ARG A 65 4.71 -6.10 3.35
N LEU A 66 4.63 -6.45 2.07
CA LEU A 66 3.42 -6.99 1.43
C LEU A 66 3.63 -8.45 1.05
N TYR A 67 2.60 -9.28 1.24
CA TYR A 67 2.60 -10.64 0.71
C TYR A 67 2.18 -10.64 -0.75
N ALA A 68 2.92 -11.37 -1.58
CA ALA A 68 2.69 -11.49 -3.01
C ALA A 68 2.93 -12.93 -3.47
N VAL A 69 2.29 -13.32 -4.57
CA VAL A 69 2.51 -14.58 -5.25
C VAL A 69 3.38 -14.32 -6.47
N ILE A 70 4.44 -15.10 -6.62
CA ILE A 70 5.25 -15.14 -7.84
C ILE A 70 4.49 -16.04 -8.83
N SER A 71 4.01 -15.44 -9.92
CA SER A 71 3.32 -16.17 -10.99
C SER A 71 4.25 -16.57 -12.13
N SER A 72 5.47 -16.01 -12.17
CA SER A 72 6.49 -16.37 -13.15
C SER A 72 7.25 -17.64 -12.76
N ARG A 73 7.96 -18.22 -13.74
CA ARG A 73 8.87 -19.36 -13.55
C ARG A 73 10.32 -18.88 -13.62
N PRO A 74 10.91 -18.40 -12.51
CA PRO A 74 12.18 -17.68 -12.52
C PRO A 74 13.34 -18.52 -13.07
N GLY A 75 13.30 -19.85 -12.93
CA GLY A 75 14.33 -20.73 -13.48
C GLY A 75 14.39 -20.81 -15.01
N GLN A 76 13.31 -20.40 -15.71
CA GLN A 76 13.27 -20.35 -17.18
C GLN A 76 13.28 -18.91 -17.69
N SER A 77 12.55 -18.01 -17.02
CA SER A 77 12.40 -16.62 -17.45
C SER A 77 13.47 -15.68 -16.88
N GLY A 78 14.23 -16.08 -15.86
CA GLY A 78 15.17 -15.21 -15.15
C GLY A 78 14.50 -14.05 -14.38
N ARG A 79 13.17 -14.06 -14.28
CA ARG A 79 12.37 -12.97 -13.69
C ARG A 79 11.37 -13.52 -12.67
N ALA A 80 11.21 -12.80 -11.57
CA ALA A 80 10.27 -13.10 -10.49
C ALA A 80 9.13 -12.06 -10.50
N ASP A 81 8.26 -12.19 -11.51
CA ASP A 81 7.06 -11.35 -11.64
C ASP A 81 5.88 -11.99 -10.91
N GLY A 82 5.00 -11.16 -10.38
CA GLY A 82 3.93 -11.60 -9.51
C GLY A 82 2.90 -10.53 -9.22
N TYR A 83 1.90 -10.88 -8.41
CA TYR A 83 0.84 -9.98 -7.98
C TYR A 83 0.66 -10.04 -6.46
N ILE A 84 0.09 -8.96 -5.90
CA ILE A 84 -0.14 -8.80 -4.46
C ILE A 84 -1.36 -9.62 -4.05
N LEU A 85 -1.29 -10.27 -2.89
CA LEU A 85 -2.43 -11.00 -2.34
C LEU A 85 -3.47 -10.06 -1.74
N GLU A 86 -4.73 -10.20 -2.18
CA GLU A 86 -5.85 -9.37 -1.73
C GLU A 86 -7.03 -10.22 -1.23
N GLY A 87 -7.82 -9.66 -0.31
CA GLY A 87 -9.08 -10.23 0.17
C GLY A 87 -8.99 -11.69 0.64
N ARG A 88 -9.83 -12.57 0.06
CA ARG A 88 -9.96 -13.99 0.46
C ARG A 88 -8.68 -14.80 0.26
N GLU A 89 -7.89 -14.49 -0.76
CA GLU A 89 -6.64 -15.21 -1.01
C GLU A 89 -5.63 -14.92 0.11
N LEU A 90 -5.54 -13.66 0.53
CA LEU A 90 -4.66 -13.25 1.61
C LEU A 90 -4.99 -13.97 2.93
N GLU A 91 -6.27 -14.07 3.27
CA GLU A 91 -6.72 -14.79 4.47
C GLU A 91 -6.33 -16.27 4.44
N PHE A 92 -6.51 -16.92 3.29
CA PHE A 92 -6.17 -18.33 3.10
C PHE A 92 -4.67 -18.59 3.34
N TYR A 93 -3.81 -17.79 2.72
CA TYR A 93 -2.37 -17.94 2.86
C TYR A 93 -1.87 -17.55 4.26
N LEU A 94 -2.45 -16.52 4.89
CA LEU A 94 -2.13 -16.17 6.28
C LEU A 94 -2.47 -17.31 7.25
N ARG A 95 -3.60 -17.99 7.06
CA ARG A 95 -3.98 -19.16 7.88
C ARG A 95 -2.97 -20.29 7.72
N LYS A 96 -2.59 -20.62 6.47
CA LYS A 96 -1.55 -21.62 6.16
C LYS A 96 -0.19 -21.27 6.78
N LEU A 97 0.25 -20.02 6.67
CA LEU A 97 1.53 -19.56 7.22
C LEU A 97 1.58 -19.67 8.76
N ARG A 98 0.48 -19.32 9.45
CA ARG A 98 0.39 -19.44 10.91
C ARG A 98 0.48 -20.89 11.37
N THR A 99 -0.27 -21.80 10.73
CA THR A 99 -0.21 -23.23 11.04
C THR A 99 1.15 -23.85 10.72
N GLY A 100 1.79 -23.42 9.63
CA GLY A 100 3.14 -23.89 9.26
C GLY A 100 4.22 -23.48 10.25
N LYS A 101 4.16 -22.25 10.80
CA LYS A 101 5.09 -21.79 11.84
C LYS A 101 4.98 -22.59 13.14
N GLN A 102 3.78 -23.02 13.53
CA GLN A 102 3.59 -23.81 14.75
C GLN A 102 4.18 -25.22 14.65
N LYS A 103 4.25 -25.79 13.44
CA LYS A 103 4.80 -27.15 13.23
C LYS A 103 6.33 -27.20 13.20
N HIS A 104 7.00 -26.09 12.90
CA HIS A 104 8.47 -26.00 12.87
C HIS A 104 9.07 -25.40 14.16
N ALA A 105 8.23 -25.01 15.12
CA ALA A 105 8.64 -24.48 16.42
C ALA A 105 8.58 -25.55 17.55
N GLN A 106 8.43 -26.82 17.19
CA GLN A 106 8.60 -27.97 18.08
C GLN A 106 9.79 -28.80 17.65
#